data_AF-Q12EL7-F1
#
_entry.id   AF-Q12EL7-F1
#
_cell.length_a   1.000
_cell.length_b   1.000
_cell.length_c   1.000
_cell.angle_alpha   90.00
_cell.angle_beta   90.00
_cell.angle_gamma   90.00
#
_symmetry.space_group_name_H-M   'P 1'
#
loop_
_entity.id
_entity.type
_entity.pdbx_description
1 polymer ?
#
loop_
_entity_poly.entity_id
_entity_poly.type
_entity_poly.pdbx_seq_one_letter_code
_entity_poly.pdbx_strand_id
1 'polypeptide(L)'
;MRHLQDQTVLILGLGASGLAMARWWVRHGASVTVADTREAPALLATLRQELPAVKFVSGAFTPDLVQGSAVRAVYRSPGLAPAVIAPVVDAARAMGLPVGGELDLFSRALADLREVSATEVVKDHLVPPESPLSDASDISDASDATDAVDSLEGEAALAADASGDIEEMSASDVVEGAPVSEDAGEDAALPALLAPAPAEQAAGYRPVVLAITGTNGKTTVTSLVGQLVQRAGKTVAVAGNIGPTLLDTLSAHLDADTLPQVWVLELSSFQLADAQDFEPTAAVVLNVTQDHLDWHGDMDAYVAAKARIFGRSTFMLLNRDDPRVMEMLPTPVKVRLRPPQVRPHSTFGAGEPQRPGDYGIETVNGMAWLVRAAQADETIKRRKGEEVELHIQRLMPLDALRIRGRHNATNALAALGLAVAAGCSLAPMLHGLREYRGEPHRVESIAVVNDVEYFDDSKGTNVGATAAALAGLGAERKLVVILGGEGKGQDFSPLAEPVSHHARAVVLIGKDAPLIRSALQASQVALLDAASMQEAVSLAAAQAHTGDAVLMSPACASFDMFDNYEHRAQVFCDAVQALAQEQGVVL
;
A
#
# COMPACT_ATOMS: atom_id res chain seq x y z
N MET A 1 -12.89 -16.41 17.83
CA MET A 1 -11.70 -17.21 17.47
C MET A 1 -11.71 -18.66 17.97
N ARG A 2 -12.80 -19.20 18.55
CA ARG A 2 -12.80 -20.57 19.14
C ARG A 2 -12.52 -21.69 18.14
N HIS A 3 -12.82 -21.47 16.86
CA HIS A 3 -12.60 -22.45 15.80
C HIS A 3 -11.12 -22.70 15.48
N LEU A 4 -10.20 -21.89 16.00
CA LEU A 4 -8.76 -22.04 15.82
C LEU A 4 -8.11 -22.94 16.89
N GLN A 5 -8.79 -23.19 18.00
CA GLN A 5 -8.25 -23.95 19.13
C GLN A 5 -8.01 -25.42 18.78
N ASP A 6 -6.92 -25.99 19.30
CA ASP A 6 -6.53 -27.41 19.15
C ASP A 6 -6.36 -27.86 17.67
N GLN A 7 -6.25 -26.91 16.74
CA GLN A 7 -5.92 -27.22 15.35
C GLN A 7 -4.43 -27.56 15.21
N THR A 8 -4.12 -28.46 14.28
CA THR A 8 -2.74 -28.68 13.82
C THR A 8 -2.58 -28.01 12.46
N VAL A 9 -1.74 -26.98 12.38
CA VAL A 9 -1.65 -26.11 11.20
C VAL A 9 -0.27 -26.18 10.58
N LEU A 10 -0.22 -26.25 9.26
CA LEU A 10 1.00 -26.11 8.47
C LEU A 10 1.04 -24.73 7.83
N ILE A 11 2.13 -24.00 8.02
CA ILE A 11 2.40 -22.73 7.35
C ILE A 11 3.57 -22.92 6.39
N LEU A 12 3.37 -22.57 5.11
CA LEU A 12 4.38 -22.61 4.06
C LEU A 12 5.04 -21.25 3.92
N GLY A 13 6.36 -21.21 4.08
CA GLY A 13 7.22 -20.03 3.97
C GLY A 13 7.29 -19.23 5.26
N LEU A 14 8.51 -19.01 5.76
CA LEU A 14 8.84 -18.16 6.90
C LEU A 14 9.31 -16.78 6.44
N GLY A 15 8.40 -16.06 5.77
CA GLY A 15 8.50 -14.60 5.59
C GLY A 15 7.73 -13.86 6.69
N ALA A 16 7.60 -12.54 6.57
CA ALA A 16 6.87 -11.71 7.54
C ALA A 16 5.43 -12.22 7.77
N SER A 17 4.66 -12.44 6.70
CA SER A 17 3.31 -13.03 6.79
C SER A 17 3.32 -14.43 7.41
N GLY A 18 4.32 -15.27 7.09
CA GLY A 18 4.46 -16.60 7.65
C GLY A 18 4.63 -16.59 9.17
N LEU A 19 5.50 -15.70 9.65
CA LEU A 19 5.71 -15.50 11.09
C LEU A 19 4.46 -14.92 11.78
N ALA A 20 3.82 -13.92 11.18
CA ALA A 20 2.59 -13.32 11.69
C ALA A 20 1.45 -14.35 11.83
N MET A 21 1.27 -15.22 10.82
CA MET A 21 0.32 -16.33 10.90
C MET A 21 0.69 -17.33 11.99
N ALA A 22 1.98 -17.63 12.18
CA ALA A 22 2.42 -18.53 13.24
C ALA A 22 2.09 -17.97 14.63
N ARG A 23 2.39 -16.69 14.87
CA ARG A 23 2.01 -15.97 16.11
C ARG A 23 0.51 -16.02 16.33
N TRP A 24 -0.28 -15.72 15.29
CA TRP A 24 -1.75 -15.73 15.37
C TRP A 24 -2.32 -17.09 15.75
N TRP A 25 -1.86 -18.17 15.09
CA TRP A 25 -2.31 -19.52 15.37
C TRP A 25 -1.91 -19.99 16.78
N VAL A 26 -0.67 -19.73 17.20
CA VAL A 26 -0.20 -20.08 18.55
C VAL A 26 -0.98 -19.29 19.62
N ARG A 27 -1.21 -17.99 19.40
CA ARG A 27 -2.05 -17.14 20.28
C ARG A 27 -3.43 -17.75 20.54
N HIS A 28 -3.98 -18.46 19.57
CA HIS A 28 -5.29 -19.12 19.67
C HIS A 28 -5.23 -20.62 19.98
N GLY A 29 -4.08 -21.12 20.47
CA GLY A 29 -3.95 -22.47 21.02
C GLY A 29 -3.78 -23.58 19.97
N ALA A 30 -3.35 -23.26 18.76
CA ALA A 30 -3.04 -24.27 17.75
C ALA A 30 -1.61 -24.80 17.87
N SER A 31 -1.42 -26.05 17.47
CA SER A 31 -0.09 -26.62 17.21
C SER A 31 0.33 -26.25 15.79
N VAL A 32 1.46 -25.56 15.65
CA VAL A 32 1.91 -25.02 14.35
C VAL A 32 3.21 -25.68 13.91
N THR A 33 3.25 -26.04 12.63
CA THR A 33 4.49 -26.36 11.91
C THR A 33 4.70 -25.32 10.83
N VAL A 34 5.88 -24.72 10.78
CA VAL A 34 6.31 -23.83 9.69
C VAL A 34 7.30 -24.59 8.81
N ALA A 35 7.01 -24.68 7.51
CA ALA A 35 7.90 -25.27 6.52
C ALA A 35 8.49 -24.19 5.60
N ASP A 36 9.77 -24.25 5.26
CA ASP A 36 10.40 -23.35 4.30
C ASP A 36 11.36 -24.13 3.39
N THR A 37 11.51 -23.71 2.13
CA THR A 37 12.46 -24.34 1.21
C THR A 37 13.91 -24.01 1.54
N ARG A 38 14.13 -22.94 2.31
CA ARG A 38 15.45 -22.51 2.79
C ARG A 38 15.77 -23.20 4.12
N GLU A 39 17.03 -23.55 4.33
CA GLU A 39 17.49 -24.13 5.60
C GLU A 39 17.53 -23.12 6.74
N ALA A 40 17.92 -21.88 6.44
CA ALA A 40 18.02 -20.78 7.40
C ALA A 40 17.35 -19.51 6.84
N PRO A 41 16.01 -19.47 6.72
CA PRO A 41 15.30 -18.24 6.37
C PRO A 41 15.57 -17.16 7.44
N ALA A 42 15.60 -15.89 7.01
CA ALA A 42 16.03 -14.77 7.86
C ALA A 42 15.30 -14.67 9.21
N LEU A 43 14.01 -15.03 9.26
CA LEU A 43 13.18 -14.96 10.47
C LEU A 43 13.19 -16.25 11.31
N LEU A 44 14.05 -17.22 11.01
CA LEU A 44 14.14 -18.47 11.78
C LEU A 44 14.57 -18.24 13.23
N ALA A 45 15.52 -17.34 13.46
CA ALA A 45 15.98 -16.99 14.81
C ALA A 45 14.82 -16.41 15.63
N THR A 46 14.09 -15.45 15.05
CA THR A 46 12.90 -14.83 15.66
C THR A 46 11.82 -15.87 15.97
N LEU A 47 11.51 -16.77 15.02
CA LEU A 47 10.53 -17.85 15.24
C LEU A 47 10.90 -18.73 16.43
N ARG A 48 12.16 -19.14 16.54
CA ARG A 48 12.64 -20.01 17.63
C ARG A 48 12.64 -19.31 18.98
N GLN A 49 12.96 -18.02 19.00
CA GLN A 49 12.98 -17.21 20.22
C GLN A 49 11.57 -16.95 20.73
N GLU A 50 10.66 -16.52 19.87
CA GLU A 50 9.31 -16.11 20.26
C GLU A 50 8.35 -17.29 20.42
N LEU A 51 8.49 -18.31 19.56
CA LEU A 51 7.55 -19.43 19.45
C LEU A 51 8.28 -20.78 19.51
N PRO A 52 8.96 -21.13 20.62
CA PRO A 52 9.78 -22.35 20.72
C PRO A 52 8.99 -23.66 20.56
N ALA A 53 7.67 -23.63 20.77
CA ALA A 53 6.78 -24.77 20.56
C ALA A 53 6.46 -25.03 19.07
N VAL A 54 6.74 -24.08 18.19
CA VAL A 54 6.49 -24.21 16.75
C VAL A 54 7.56 -25.08 16.12
N LYS A 55 7.13 -26.15 15.43
CA LYS A 55 8.05 -27.01 14.69
C LYS A 55 8.49 -26.31 13.40
N PHE A 56 9.79 -26.23 13.16
CA PHE A 56 10.32 -25.79 11.87
C PHE A 56 10.80 -26.99 11.03
N VAL A 57 10.48 -26.99 9.74
CA VAL A 57 10.93 -28.00 8.77
C VAL A 57 11.51 -27.29 7.55
N SER A 58 12.77 -27.57 7.23
CA SER A 58 13.38 -27.11 5.99
C SER A 58 13.35 -28.19 4.92
N GLY A 59 13.22 -27.79 3.65
CA GLY A 59 13.30 -28.68 2.49
C GLY A 59 12.23 -28.41 1.45
N ALA A 60 12.23 -29.19 0.37
CA ALA A 60 11.23 -29.07 -0.68
C ALA A 60 9.81 -29.31 -0.13
N PHE A 61 8.84 -28.56 -0.65
CA PHE A 61 7.44 -28.76 -0.32
C PHE A 61 6.92 -30.02 -1.01
N THR A 62 6.81 -31.11 -0.25
CA THR A 62 6.31 -32.40 -0.72
C THR A 62 4.94 -32.72 -0.13
N PRO A 63 4.13 -33.60 -0.78
CA PRO A 63 2.83 -34.02 -0.25
C PRO A 63 2.87 -34.60 1.18
N ASP A 64 4.00 -35.19 1.59
CA ASP A 64 4.19 -35.80 2.92
C ASP A 64 4.08 -34.81 4.09
N LEU A 65 4.18 -33.51 3.83
CA LEU A 65 3.91 -32.49 4.85
C LEU A 65 2.45 -32.54 5.35
N VAL A 66 1.52 -33.01 4.51
CA VAL A 66 0.09 -33.14 4.83
C VAL A 66 -0.39 -34.59 4.82
N GLN A 67 0.08 -35.41 3.90
CA GLN A 67 -0.32 -36.81 3.78
C GLN A 67 0.27 -37.63 4.94
N GLY A 68 -0.59 -38.34 5.68
CA GLY A 68 -0.19 -39.13 6.84
C GLY A 68 0.16 -38.30 8.09
N SER A 69 0.02 -36.98 8.05
CA SER A 69 0.25 -36.10 9.20
C SER A 69 -1.06 -35.75 9.92
N ALA A 70 -0.94 -35.12 11.10
CA ALA A 70 -2.09 -34.64 11.87
C ALA A 70 -2.64 -33.29 11.38
N VAL A 71 -2.07 -32.70 10.32
CA VAL A 71 -2.43 -31.37 9.81
C VAL A 71 -3.92 -31.29 9.45
N ARG A 72 -4.54 -30.16 9.80
CA ARG A 72 -5.97 -29.85 9.58
C ARG A 72 -6.20 -28.56 8.79
N ALA A 73 -5.18 -27.73 8.61
CA ALA A 73 -5.24 -26.56 7.74
C ALA A 73 -3.85 -26.22 7.19
N VAL A 74 -3.80 -25.66 5.98
CA VAL A 74 -2.57 -25.20 5.34
C VAL A 74 -2.67 -23.72 5.04
N TYR A 75 -1.67 -22.96 5.48
CA TYR A 75 -1.55 -21.53 5.18
C TYR A 75 -0.25 -21.25 4.45
N ARG A 76 -0.20 -20.16 3.68
CA ARG A 76 0.98 -19.82 2.88
C ARG A 76 1.35 -18.36 2.96
N SER A 77 2.65 -18.10 3.00
CA SER A 77 3.20 -16.78 2.69
C SER A 77 2.86 -16.43 1.24
N PRO A 78 2.38 -15.20 0.96
CA PRO A 78 1.86 -14.83 -0.36
C PRO A 78 2.92 -14.90 -1.46
N GLY A 79 4.18 -14.53 -1.16
CA GLY A 79 5.27 -14.48 -2.13
C GLY A 79 5.77 -15.83 -2.66
N LEU A 80 5.32 -16.96 -2.09
CA LEU A 80 5.66 -18.28 -2.63
C LEU A 80 4.99 -18.50 -3.98
N ALA A 81 5.78 -18.85 -5.00
CA ALA A 81 5.27 -19.14 -6.35
C ALA A 81 4.28 -20.30 -6.34
N PRO A 82 3.17 -20.24 -7.11
CA PRO A 82 2.16 -21.30 -7.13
C PRO A 82 2.75 -22.68 -7.46
N ALA A 83 3.70 -22.74 -8.39
CA ALA A 83 4.39 -23.98 -8.75
C ALA A 83 5.19 -24.60 -7.59
N VAL A 84 5.76 -23.77 -6.71
CA VAL A 84 6.58 -24.24 -5.56
C VAL A 84 5.69 -24.86 -4.48
N ILE A 85 4.49 -24.33 -4.26
CA ILE A 85 3.55 -24.82 -3.22
C ILE A 85 2.58 -25.88 -3.72
N ALA A 86 2.40 -26.02 -5.05
CA ALA A 86 1.42 -26.91 -5.67
C ALA A 86 1.45 -28.34 -5.09
N PRO A 87 2.60 -29.01 -4.88
CA PRO A 87 2.59 -30.37 -4.35
C PRO A 87 1.90 -30.51 -2.98
N VAL A 88 2.02 -29.50 -2.11
CA VAL A 88 1.37 -29.49 -0.79
C VAL A 88 -0.07 -29.01 -0.90
N VAL A 89 -0.32 -27.93 -1.64
CA VAL A 89 -1.65 -27.32 -1.76
C VAL A 89 -2.63 -28.26 -2.46
N ASP A 90 -2.19 -28.96 -3.50
CA ASP A 90 -3.04 -29.91 -4.23
C ASP A 90 -3.33 -31.14 -3.37
N ALA A 91 -2.35 -31.64 -2.63
CA ALA A 91 -2.55 -32.73 -1.67
C ALA A 91 -3.52 -32.33 -0.56
N ALA A 92 -3.39 -31.11 0.00
CA ALA A 92 -4.29 -30.58 1.02
C ALA A 92 -5.73 -30.46 0.50
N ARG A 93 -5.91 -29.88 -0.70
CA ARG A 93 -7.22 -29.77 -1.36
C ARG A 93 -7.85 -31.13 -1.65
N ALA A 94 -7.06 -32.11 -2.13
CA ALA A 94 -7.54 -33.47 -2.36
C ALA A 94 -7.99 -34.17 -1.07
N MET A 95 -7.42 -33.81 0.08
CA MET A 95 -7.83 -34.27 1.41
C MET A 95 -8.99 -33.45 2.02
N GLY A 96 -9.47 -32.41 1.33
CA GLY A 96 -10.51 -31.51 1.83
C GLY A 96 -10.04 -30.56 2.94
N LEU A 97 -8.73 -30.33 3.07
CA LEU A 97 -8.18 -29.40 4.06
C LEU A 97 -8.35 -27.96 3.58
N PRO A 98 -8.73 -27.01 4.47
CA PRO A 98 -8.73 -25.60 4.16
C PRO A 98 -7.32 -25.11 3.80
N VAL A 99 -7.26 -24.30 2.74
CA VAL A 99 -6.05 -23.60 2.29
C VAL A 99 -6.32 -22.11 2.26
N GLY A 100 -5.44 -21.31 2.85
CA GLY A 100 -5.56 -19.85 2.87
C GLY A 100 -4.24 -19.12 3.04
N GLY A 101 -4.33 -17.80 3.12
CA GLY A 101 -3.24 -16.89 3.46
C GLY A 101 -3.58 -16.00 4.64
N GLU A 102 -2.70 -15.03 4.89
CA GLU A 102 -2.83 -14.09 5.98
C GLU A 102 -4.11 -13.23 5.88
N LEU A 103 -4.47 -12.80 4.67
CA LEU A 103 -5.67 -11.99 4.42
C LEU A 103 -6.96 -12.76 4.79
N ASP A 104 -6.99 -14.07 4.58
CA ASP A 104 -8.14 -14.90 4.96
C ASP A 104 -8.29 -14.98 6.49
N LEU A 105 -7.17 -15.11 7.21
CA LEU A 105 -7.15 -15.11 8.67
C LEU A 105 -7.59 -13.76 9.23
N PHE A 106 -7.07 -12.67 8.67
CA PHE A 106 -7.47 -11.31 9.06
C PHE A 106 -8.97 -11.08 8.82
N SER A 107 -9.49 -11.50 7.66
CA SER A 107 -10.91 -11.36 7.32
C SER A 107 -11.81 -12.16 8.25
N ARG A 108 -11.44 -13.41 8.55
CA ARG A 108 -12.14 -14.24 9.54
C ARG A 108 -12.06 -13.65 10.94
N ALA A 109 -10.93 -13.06 11.31
CA ALA A 109 -10.76 -12.43 12.60
C ALA A 109 -11.71 -11.23 12.79
N LEU A 110 -11.83 -10.36 11.77
CA LEU A 110 -12.80 -9.28 11.79
C LEU A 110 -14.25 -9.80 11.84
N ALA A 111 -14.55 -10.91 11.18
CA ALA A 111 -15.87 -11.54 11.27
C ALA A 111 -16.17 -12.02 12.69
N ASP A 112 -15.23 -12.71 13.34
CA ASP A 112 -15.38 -13.19 14.72
C ASP A 112 -15.57 -12.03 15.72
N LEU A 113 -14.83 -10.92 15.56
CA LEU A 113 -14.96 -9.74 16.43
C LEU A 113 -16.33 -9.04 16.29
N ARG A 114 -17.06 -9.27 15.19
CA ARG A 114 -18.45 -8.79 15.03
C ARG A 114 -19.45 -9.63 15.83
N GLU A 115 -19.12 -10.86 16.18
CA GLU A 115 -20.01 -11.80 16.86
C GLU A 115 -19.79 -11.84 18.39
N VAL A 116 -18.55 -11.61 18.86
CA VAL A 116 -18.19 -11.77 20.28
C VAL A 116 -18.89 -10.77 21.21
N SER A 117 -19.07 -9.50 20.81
CA SER A 117 -19.66 -8.49 21.71
C SER A 117 -21.12 -8.77 22.09
N ALA A 118 -21.84 -9.61 21.32
CA ALA A 118 -23.25 -9.90 21.58
C ALA A 118 -23.44 -10.90 22.74
N THR A 119 -22.41 -11.68 23.10
CA THR A 119 -22.58 -12.83 24.00
C THR A 119 -22.07 -12.60 25.42
N GLU A 120 -21.19 -11.63 25.65
CA GLU A 120 -20.62 -11.38 26.99
C GLU A 120 -21.41 -10.37 27.85
N VAL A 121 -22.38 -9.64 27.30
CA VAL A 121 -23.16 -8.65 28.06
C VAL A 121 -24.29 -9.26 28.91
N VAL A 122 -24.54 -10.57 28.85
CA VAL A 122 -25.63 -11.21 29.63
C VAL A 122 -25.14 -11.94 30.89
N LYS A 123 -23.90 -11.72 31.35
CA LYS A 123 -23.43 -12.40 32.58
C LYS A 123 -23.14 -11.54 33.80
N ASP A 124 -23.10 -10.22 33.70
CA ASP A 124 -22.87 -9.37 34.86
C ASP A 124 -23.97 -8.32 35.02
N HIS A 125 -25.14 -8.73 35.52
CA HIS A 125 -26.05 -7.87 36.32
C HIS A 125 -27.03 -8.74 37.11
N LEU A 126 -26.50 -9.56 38.01
CA LEU A 126 -27.23 -10.07 39.17
C LEU A 126 -26.38 -9.80 40.40
N VAL A 127 -26.38 -8.56 40.88
CA VAL A 127 -25.90 -8.23 42.22
C VAL A 127 -27.13 -8.16 43.14
N PRO A 128 -27.32 -9.11 44.06
CA PRO A 128 -28.32 -9.01 45.12
C PRO A 128 -27.91 -7.98 46.17
N PRO A 129 -28.86 -7.47 46.97
CA PRO A 129 -28.68 -6.26 47.75
C PRO A 129 -27.86 -6.45 49.04
N GLU A 130 -27.28 -5.31 49.40
CA GLU A 130 -26.47 -4.93 50.54
C GLU A 130 -26.96 -5.39 51.92
N SER A 131 -26.00 -5.61 52.84
CA SER A 131 -25.96 -5.03 54.20
C SER A 131 -24.77 -5.65 55.01
N PRO A 132 -24.31 -5.02 56.11
CA PRO A 132 -23.63 -3.73 56.10
C PRO A 132 -22.28 -3.73 56.85
N LEU A 133 -21.45 -2.76 56.46
CA LEU A 133 -20.52 -1.95 57.26
C LEU A 133 -20.23 -2.39 58.70
N SER A 134 -18.97 -2.74 58.97
CA SER A 134 -18.27 -2.31 60.19
C SER A 134 -16.75 -2.35 60.03
N ASP A 135 -16.16 -1.25 60.51
CA ASP A 135 -14.81 -1.07 61.03
C ASP A 135 -13.72 -0.54 60.09
N ALA A 136 -13.53 0.77 60.29
CA ALA A 136 -12.40 1.60 59.93
C ALA A 136 -11.32 1.54 61.01
N SER A 137 -10.05 1.46 60.58
CA SER A 137 -8.77 1.76 61.25
C SER A 137 -7.72 0.90 60.53
N ASP A 138 -6.59 1.34 59.99
CA ASP A 138 -5.73 2.47 60.31
C ASP A 138 -4.90 2.87 59.08
N ILE A 139 -4.49 4.13 59.10
CA ILE A 139 -3.51 4.75 58.21
C ILE A 139 -2.14 4.65 58.89
N SER A 140 -1.13 4.14 58.19
CA SER A 140 0.30 4.44 58.39
C SER A 140 1.05 4.01 57.11
N ASP A 141 1.50 4.92 56.26
CA ASP A 141 2.77 5.69 56.34
C ASP A 141 4.03 4.89 55.95
N ALA A 142 4.86 5.57 55.13
CA ALA A 142 6.30 5.37 54.87
C ALA A 142 6.70 4.16 54.00
N SER A 143 7.08 4.33 52.73
CA SER A 143 8.33 4.88 52.17
C SER A 143 9.49 3.87 52.06
N ASP A 144 10.13 3.92 50.89
CA ASP A 144 11.49 3.49 50.52
C ASP A 144 11.82 1.99 50.32
N ALA A 145 12.11 1.66 49.05
CA ALA A 145 13.25 0.89 48.52
C ALA A 145 12.98 0.60 47.03
N THR A 146 13.40 1.45 46.08
CA THR A 146 14.67 1.32 45.32
C THR A 146 15.39 -0.03 45.45
N ASP A 147 15.39 -0.84 44.38
CA ASP A 147 16.61 -1.18 43.63
C ASP A 147 16.37 -2.18 42.49
N ALA A 148 17.26 -2.07 41.49
CA ALA A 148 17.56 -3.02 40.41
C ALA A 148 16.61 -3.07 39.20
N VAL A 149 16.76 -2.05 38.34
CA VAL A 149 16.69 -2.18 36.89
C VAL A 149 17.91 -2.96 36.39
N ASP A 150 17.66 -4.10 35.74
CA ASP A 150 18.66 -4.81 34.95
C ASP A 150 18.39 -4.52 33.47
N SER A 151 19.46 -4.10 32.81
CA SER A 151 19.52 -3.41 31.54
C SER A 151 19.94 -4.38 30.43
N LEU A 152 19.12 -4.52 29.39
CA LEU A 152 19.52 -5.04 28.08
C LEU A 152 18.74 -4.28 26.99
N GLU A 153 19.19 -3.08 26.69
CA GLU A 153 18.86 -2.36 25.45
C GLU A 153 19.98 -2.62 24.44
N GLY A 154 19.59 -3.25 23.32
CA GLY A 154 20.44 -3.48 22.16
C GLY A 154 19.96 -2.65 20.98
N GLU A 155 20.83 -1.73 20.56
CA GLU A 155 21.16 -1.34 19.18
C GLU A 155 20.01 -1.08 18.18
N ALA A 156 19.85 0.19 17.80
CA ALA A 156 20.28 0.72 16.49
C ALA A 156 19.41 1.91 16.03
N ALA A 157 19.84 3.13 16.35
CA ALA A 157 19.55 4.36 15.59
C ALA A 157 20.51 5.46 16.05
N LEU A 158 21.77 5.35 15.62
CA LEU A 158 22.80 6.39 15.76
C LEU A 158 22.70 7.34 14.57
N ALA A 159 22.32 8.59 14.82
CA ALA A 159 22.86 9.78 14.16
C ALA A 159 22.26 11.03 14.82
N ALA A 160 22.93 11.50 15.88
CA ALA A 160 22.72 12.82 16.44
C ALA A 160 24.10 13.38 16.79
N ASP A 161 24.65 14.22 15.93
CA ASP A 161 25.70 15.16 16.33
C ASP A 161 25.79 16.37 15.39
N ALA A 162 26.19 17.48 16.01
CA ALA A 162 26.91 18.64 15.46
C ALA A 162 26.13 19.72 14.66
N SER A 163 25.78 20.78 15.42
CA SER A 163 26.24 22.17 15.26
C SER A 163 26.08 22.93 13.94
N GLY A 164 25.61 24.18 14.05
CA GLY A 164 26.07 25.28 13.20
C GLY A 164 25.01 26.32 12.90
N ASP A 165 25.13 27.48 13.55
CA ASP A 165 24.44 28.71 13.18
C ASP A 165 24.73 29.04 11.69
N ILE A 166 23.69 29.14 10.87
CA ILE A 166 23.78 29.72 9.53
C ILE A 166 22.76 30.86 9.45
N GLU A 167 23.32 32.06 9.25
CA GLU A 167 22.65 33.34 9.13
C GLU A 167 21.65 33.39 7.98
N GLU A 168 20.60 34.18 8.20
CA GLU A 168 19.55 34.57 7.28
C GLU A 168 20.10 35.03 5.92
N MET A 169 19.79 34.28 4.85
CA MET A 169 19.69 34.85 3.52
C MET A 169 18.21 35.04 3.17
N SER A 170 17.84 36.31 3.11
CA SER A 170 16.58 36.80 2.56
C SER A 170 16.51 36.51 1.06
N ALA A 171 15.53 35.71 0.66
CA ALA A 171 15.00 35.72 -0.69
C ALA A 171 13.48 35.75 -0.57
N SER A 172 12.96 36.96 -0.78
CA SER A 172 11.57 37.26 -1.06
C SER A 172 11.06 36.35 -2.19
N ASP A 173 10.14 35.46 -1.85
CA ASP A 173 8.95 35.14 -2.64
C ASP A 173 8.05 34.29 -1.73
N VAL A 174 7.38 34.98 -0.81
CA VAL A 174 6.23 34.42 -0.11
C VAL A 174 5.15 34.27 -1.16
N VAL A 175 5.03 33.06 -1.72
CA VAL A 175 3.83 32.68 -2.47
C VAL A 175 2.68 32.71 -1.46
N GLU A 176 1.92 33.79 -1.48
CA GLU A 176 0.64 33.92 -0.78
C GLU A 176 -0.17 32.63 -1.00
N GLY A 177 -0.69 32.08 0.10
CA GLY A 177 -1.35 30.79 0.11
C GLY A 177 -2.40 30.68 -0.99
N ALA A 178 -2.22 29.71 -1.89
CA ALA A 178 -3.24 29.37 -2.87
C ALA A 178 -4.60 29.11 -2.17
N PRO A 179 -5.71 29.66 -2.70
CA PRO A 179 -7.00 29.58 -2.03
C PRO A 179 -7.48 28.13 -1.99
N VAL A 180 -7.67 27.60 -0.78
CA VAL A 180 -8.55 26.46 -0.55
C VAL A 180 -9.97 27.03 -0.53
N SER A 181 -10.90 26.48 -1.30
CA SER A 181 -12.29 26.96 -1.28
C SER A 181 -12.89 26.75 0.12
N GLU A 182 -13.27 27.83 0.81
CA GLU A 182 -14.01 27.78 2.08
C GLU A 182 -15.48 27.34 1.89
N ASP A 183 -15.97 27.26 0.65
CA ASP A 183 -17.25 26.62 0.29
C ASP A 183 -17.14 25.08 0.32
N ALA A 184 -16.78 24.54 1.48
CA ALA A 184 -17.10 23.16 1.85
C ALA A 184 -18.57 23.13 2.30
N GLY A 185 -19.48 23.35 1.34
CA GLY A 185 -20.91 23.25 1.55
C GLY A 185 -21.32 21.90 2.13
N GLU A 186 -22.38 21.91 2.93
CA GLU A 186 -22.97 20.75 3.61
C GLU A 186 -23.02 19.52 2.69
N ASP A 187 -22.45 18.42 3.16
CA ASP A 187 -22.19 17.19 2.42
C ASP A 187 -23.39 16.74 1.56
N ALA A 188 -23.22 16.77 0.24
CA ALA A 188 -23.98 15.92 -0.68
C ALA A 188 -23.55 14.47 -0.42
N ALA A 189 -24.25 13.84 0.52
CA ALA A 189 -24.04 12.47 0.92
C ALA A 189 -24.18 11.55 -0.31
N LEU A 190 -23.14 10.75 -0.58
CA LEU A 190 -23.36 9.46 -1.25
C LEU A 190 -24.55 8.78 -0.55
N PRO A 191 -25.46 8.09 -1.27
CA PRO A 191 -26.59 7.43 -0.64
C PRO A 191 -26.06 6.61 0.54
N ALA A 192 -26.48 6.98 1.75
CA ALA A 192 -26.00 6.43 2.99
C ALA A 192 -26.12 4.91 2.96
N LEU A 193 -25.05 4.23 2.57
CA LEU A 193 -25.00 2.76 2.53
C LEU A 193 -24.92 2.17 3.95
N LEU A 194 -24.81 3.02 4.97
CA LEU A 194 -24.90 2.66 6.39
C LEU A 194 -25.65 3.77 7.14
N ALA A 195 -26.98 3.77 7.10
CA ALA A 195 -27.74 4.43 8.15
C ALA A 195 -27.47 3.70 9.48
N PRO A 196 -27.05 4.38 10.56
CA PRO A 196 -26.85 3.71 11.84
C PRO A 196 -28.20 3.16 12.32
N ALA A 197 -28.24 1.85 12.57
CA ALA A 197 -29.39 1.21 13.19
C ALA A 197 -29.58 1.79 14.62
N PRO A 198 -30.82 1.92 15.09
CA PRO A 198 -31.11 2.48 16.40
C PRO A 198 -30.41 1.70 17.52
N ALA A 199 -29.97 2.45 18.53
CA ALA A 199 -29.30 1.93 19.73
C ALA A 199 -30.17 0.89 20.45
N GLU A 200 -29.62 -0.32 20.68
CA GLU A 200 -29.87 -1.24 21.81
C GLU A 200 -29.46 -2.69 21.48
N GLN A 201 -28.16 -2.93 21.42
CA GLN A 201 -27.44 -4.18 21.78
C GLN A 201 -25.98 -3.95 21.45
N ALA A 202 -25.05 -4.34 22.32
CA ALA A 202 -23.62 -4.14 22.16
C ALA A 202 -23.15 -4.66 20.80
N ALA A 203 -23.07 -3.77 19.81
CA ALA A 203 -22.77 -4.14 18.44
C ALA A 203 -21.29 -4.53 18.36
N GLY A 204 -21.01 -5.67 17.73
CA GLY A 204 -19.64 -6.14 17.59
C GLY A 204 -18.76 -5.16 16.87
N TYR A 205 -17.46 -5.36 16.98
CA TYR A 205 -16.50 -4.48 16.32
C TYR A 205 -16.72 -4.52 14.81
N ARG A 206 -17.18 -3.38 14.26
CA ARG A 206 -17.56 -3.21 12.84
C ARG A 206 -16.78 -2.06 12.23
N PRO A 207 -15.47 -2.23 11.98
CA PRO A 207 -14.68 -1.16 11.39
C PRO A 207 -15.03 -0.94 9.93
N VAL A 208 -14.69 0.25 9.44
CA VAL A 208 -14.54 0.48 8.00
C VAL A 208 -13.25 -0.16 7.54
N VAL A 209 -13.27 -0.90 6.43
CA VAL A 209 -12.07 -1.49 5.83
C VAL A 209 -11.90 -0.92 4.43
N LEU A 210 -10.82 -0.19 4.21
CA LEU A 210 -10.41 0.38 2.93
C LEU A 210 -9.28 -0.47 2.36
N ALA A 211 -9.40 -0.96 1.13
CA ALA A 211 -8.42 -1.85 0.52
C ALA A 211 -7.84 -1.25 -0.78
N ILE A 212 -6.52 -1.20 -0.87
CA ILE A 212 -5.79 -0.60 -1.99
C ILE A 212 -4.92 -1.65 -2.66
N THR A 213 -5.13 -1.85 -3.96
CA THR A 213 -4.17 -2.54 -4.82
C THR A 213 -3.95 -1.77 -6.10
N GLY A 214 -3.01 -2.25 -6.90
CA GLY A 214 -2.57 -1.64 -8.14
C GLY A 214 -1.18 -2.15 -8.49
N THR A 215 -0.70 -1.81 -9.68
CA THR A 215 0.70 -2.04 -10.02
C THR A 215 1.54 -0.96 -9.33
N ASN A 216 1.17 0.30 -9.56
CA ASN A 216 1.85 1.48 -9.06
C ASN A 216 0.97 2.31 -8.12
N GLY A 217 1.60 3.08 -7.22
CA GLY A 217 0.92 4.02 -6.31
C GLY A 217 0.37 3.44 -5.01
N LYS A 218 0.42 2.11 -4.80
CA LYS A 218 -0.16 1.44 -3.62
C LYS A 218 0.24 2.08 -2.29
N THR A 219 1.56 2.19 -2.04
CA THR A 219 2.11 2.74 -0.79
C THR A 219 1.74 4.18 -0.60
N THR A 220 1.93 4.99 -1.65
CA THR A 220 1.56 6.41 -1.64
C THR A 220 0.09 6.62 -1.29
N VAL A 221 -0.83 5.89 -1.94
CA VAL A 221 -2.27 6.01 -1.66
C VAL A 221 -2.59 5.46 -0.27
N THR A 222 -1.98 4.37 0.16
CA THR A 222 -2.22 3.78 1.49
C THR A 222 -1.80 4.74 2.60
N SER A 223 -0.58 5.26 2.56
CA SER A 223 -0.07 6.25 3.51
C SER A 223 -0.92 7.51 3.51
N LEU A 224 -1.25 8.03 2.33
CA LEU A 224 -2.09 9.22 2.19
C LEU A 224 -3.48 9.00 2.78
N VAL A 225 -4.17 7.89 2.48
CA VAL A 225 -5.48 7.57 3.08
C VAL A 225 -5.39 7.48 4.60
N GLY A 226 -4.34 6.84 5.15
CA GLY A 226 -4.09 6.81 6.59
C GLY A 226 -4.04 8.21 7.19
N GLN A 227 -3.23 9.10 6.61
CA GLN A 227 -3.12 10.50 7.04
C GLN A 227 -4.44 11.26 6.90
N LEU A 228 -5.17 11.10 5.79
CA LEU A 228 -6.45 11.78 5.56
C LEU A 228 -7.50 11.36 6.60
N VAL A 229 -7.60 10.06 6.88
CA VAL A 229 -8.53 9.53 7.88
C VAL A 229 -8.19 10.03 9.29
N GLN A 230 -6.90 10.06 9.64
CA GLN A 230 -6.45 10.61 10.93
C GLN A 230 -6.76 12.10 11.04
N ARG A 231 -6.52 12.89 9.98
CA ARG A 231 -6.85 14.32 9.91
C ARG A 231 -8.35 14.58 10.02
N ALA A 232 -9.18 13.66 9.53
CA ALA A 232 -10.63 13.69 9.70
C ALA A 232 -11.10 13.25 11.10
N GLY A 233 -10.18 12.99 12.04
CA GLY A 233 -10.49 12.73 13.45
C GLY A 233 -10.89 11.29 13.77
N LYS A 234 -10.63 10.32 12.88
CA LYS A 234 -10.90 8.90 13.12
C LYS A 234 -9.64 8.14 13.48
N THR A 235 -9.77 7.16 14.38
CA THR A 235 -8.66 6.22 14.64
C THR A 235 -8.48 5.30 13.44
N VAL A 236 -7.22 5.08 13.05
CA VAL A 236 -6.87 4.36 11.82
C VAL A 236 -5.67 3.46 12.05
N ALA A 237 -5.71 2.26 11.46
CA ALA A 237 -4.53 1.41 11.32
C ALA A 237 -4.22 1.18 9.84
N VAL A 238 -2.94 1.34 9.50
CA VAL A 238 -2.39 1.02 8.18
C VAL A 238 -1.66 -0.32 8.29
N ALA A 239 -1.96 -1.26 7.38
CA ALA A 239 -1.36 -2.59 7.43
C ALA A 239 -1.31 -3.25 6.04
N GLY A 240 -0.58 -4.37 5.95
CA GLY A 240 -0.51 -5.22 4.77
C GLY A 240 0.86 -5.15 4.10
N ASN A 241 0.88 -5.03 2.77
CA ASN A 241 2.12 -5.06 1.99
C ASN A 241 3.07 -3.86 2.28
N ILE A 242 2.52 -2.75 2.76
CA ILE A 242 3.30 -1.59 3.23
C ILE A 242 4.07 -1.87 4.53
N GLY A 243 3.63 -2.87 5.31
CA GLY A 243 4.11 -3.10 6.67
C GLY A 243 3.45 -2.16 7.71
N PRO A 244 3.19 -2.63 8.95
CA PRO A 244 3.38 -4.00 9.42
C PRO A 244 2.38 -4.98 8.78
N THR A 245 2.54 -6.28 9.06
CA THR A 245 1.66 -7.34 8.57
C THR A 245 0.23 -7.16 9.09
N LEU A 246 -0.76 -7.78 8.45
CA LEU A 246 -2.17 -7.64 8.83
C LEU A 246 -2.43 -8.20 10.24
N LEU A 247 -1.89 -9.39 10.52
CA LEU A 247 -2.15 -10.10 11.78
C LEU A 247 -1.32 -9.57 12.95
N ASP A 248 -0.09 -9.11 12.73
CA ASP A 248 0.69 -8.46 13.79
C ASP A 248 0.01 -7.15 14.20
N THR A 249 -0.42 -6.34 13.24
CA THR A 249 -1.14 -5.08 13.50
C THR A 249 -2.45 -5.33 14.27
N LEU A 250 -3.23 -6.35 13.86
CA LEU A 250 -4.46 -6.72 14.56
C LEU A 250 -4.19 -7.21 15.99
N SER A 251 -3.16 -8.05 16.16
CA SER A 251 -2.78 -8.57 17.48
C SER A 251 -2.35 -7.45 18.42
N ALA A 252 -1.53 -6.51 17.95
CA ALA A 252 -1.12 -5.34 18.73
C ALA A 252 -2.31 -4.49 19.19
N HIS A 253 -3.29 -4.24 18.32
CA HIS A 253 -4.51 -3.50 18.70
C HIS A 253 -5.44 -4.28 19.65
N LEU A 254 -5.48 -5.61 19.54
CA LEU A 254 -6.21 -6.45 20.49
C LEU A 254 -5.55 -6.44 21.86
N ASP A 255 -4.22 -6.51 21.92
CA ASP A 255 -3.46 -6.50 23.18
C ASP A 255 -3.53 -5.15 23.89
N ALA A 256 -3.54 -4.06 23.13
CA ALA A 256 -3.63 -2.70 23.66
C ALA A 256 -5.08 -2.20 23.87
N ASP A 257 -6.10 -2.97 23.51
CA ASP A 257 -7.51 -2.55 23.48
C ASP A 257 -7.74 -1.22 22.71
N THR A 258 -7.11 -1.11 21.53
CA THR A 258 -7.12 0.11 20.69
C THR A 258 -7.62 -0.15 19.28
N LEU A 259 -8.56 -1.09 19.10
CA LEU A 259 -9.11 -1.43 17.79
C LEU A 259 -9.58 -0.17 17.02
N PRO A 260 -9.05 0.09 15.81
CA PRO A 260 -9.28 1.35 15.10
C PRO A 260 -10.68 1.43 14.49
N GLN A 261 -11.18 2.63 14.22
CA GLN A 261 -12.44 2.80 13.47
C GLN A 261 -12.29 2.45 11.99
N VAL A 262 -11.09 2.64 11.43
CA VAL A 262 -10.77 2.44 10.02
C VAL A 262 -9.51 1.59 9.86
N TRP A 263 -9.57 0.59 8.98
CA TRP A 263 -8.40 -0.13 8.48
C TRP A 263 -8.08 0.32 7.07
N VAL A 264 -6.82 0.61 6.79
CA VAL A 264 -6.33 0.95 5.45
C VAL A 264 -5.30 -0.11 5.05
N LEU A 265 -5.68 -0.95 4.08
CA LEU A 265 -4.94 -2.16 3.74
C LEU A 265 -4.24 -2.00 2.39
N GLU A 266 -2.91 -2.05 2.37
CA GLU A 266 -2.16 -2.24 1.12
C GLU A 266 -2.13 -3.74 0.77
N LEU A 267 -2.65 -4.12 -0.39
CA LEU A 267 -2.69 -5.52 -0.82
C LEU A 267 -1.93 -5.72 -2.15
N SER A 268 -1.00 -6.67 -2.15
CA SER A 268 -0.33 -7.16 -3.36
C SER A 268 -1.23 -8.10 -4.17
N SER A 269 -0.89 -8.34 -5.44
CA SER A 269 -1.58 -9.37 -6.24
C SER A 269 -1.40 -10.77 -5.66
N PHE A 270 -0.28 -11.03 -4.98
CA PHE A 270 0.00 -12.31 -4.34
C PHE A 270 -0.93 -12.61 -3.16
N GLN A 271 -1.21 -11.60 -2.33
CA GLN A 271 -2.17 -11.71 -1.23
C GLN A 271 -3.59 -11.92 -1.74
N LEU A 272 -3.92 -11.37 -2.91
CA LEU A 272 -5.27 -11.43 -3.49
C LEU A 272 -5.52 -12.68 -4.35
N ALA A 273 -4.48 -13.32 -4.91
CA ALA A 273 -4.61 -14.38 -5.93
C ALA A 273 -5.57 -15.53 -5.54
N ASP A 274 -5.53 -15.96 -4.27
CA ASP A 274 -6.40 -17.00 -3.72
C ASP A 274 -7.28 -16.50 -2.57
N ALA A 275 -7.39 -15.18 -2.38
CA ALA A 275 -8.17 -14.60 -1.29
C ALA A 275 -9.64 -15.01 -1.37
N GLN A 276 -10.19 -15.43 -0.24
CA GLN A 276 -11.57 -15.90 -0.10
C GLN A 276 -12.31 -15.04 0.92
N ASP A 277 -13.58 -14.74 0.64
CA ASP A 277 -14.50 -14.05 1.55
C ASP A 277 -13.98 -12.69 2.09
N PHE A 278 -13.06 -12.04 1.36
CA PHE A 278 -12.60 -10.69 1.67
C PHE A 278 -13.63 -9.66 1.19
N GLU A 279 -14.31 -9.00 2.14
CA GLU A 279 -15.35 -8.02 1.89
C GLU A 279 -15.01 -6.67 2.56
N PRO A 280 -14.08 -5.88 1.99
CA PRO A 280 -13.81 -4.54 2.49
C PRO A 280 -15.01 -3.62 2.25
N THR A 281 -15.08 -2.52 3.01
CA THR A 281 -16.12 -1.49 2.84
C THR A 281 -15.99 -0.79 1.49
N ALA A 282 -14.77 -0.38 1.15
CA ALA A 282 -14.43 0.19 -0.15
C ALA A 282 -13.07 -0.34 -0.62
N ALA A 283 -12.92 -0.51 -1.93
CA ALA A 283 -11.66 -0.95 -2.51
C ALA A 283 -11.34 -0.20 -3.80
N VAL A 284 -10.06 -0.18 -4.15
CA VAL A 284 -9.55 0.39 -5.40
C VAL A 284 -8.52 -0.53 -6.04
N VAL A 285 -8.58 -0.62 -7.37
CA VAL A 285 -7.44 -1.03 -8.20
C VAL A 285 -6.94 0.22 -8.90
N LEU A 286 -5.76 0.71 -8.49
CA LEU A 286 -5.26 2.01 -8.93
C LEU A 286 -4.92 2.04 -10.42
N ASN A 287 -4.30 0.97 -10.92
CA ASN A 287 -3.85 0.78 -12.30
C ASN A 287 -3.33 -0.65 -12.47
N VAL A 288 -3.30 -1.12 -13.70
CA VAL A 288 -2.73 -2.41 -14.11
C VAL A 288 -1.73 -2.18 -15.23
N THR A 289 -0.46 -2.44 -14.93
CA THR A 289 0.64 -2.55 -15.90
C THR A 289 1.39 -3.86 -15.64
N GLN A 290 2.34 -4.21 -16.51
CA GLN A 290 3.08 -5.47 -16.40
C GLN A 290 3.92 -5.49 -15.11
N ASP A 291 3.74 -6.54 -14.31
CA ASP A 291 4.58 -6.85 -13.14
C ASP A 291 4.33 -8.31 -12.74
N HIS A 292 5.32 -8.96 -12.14
CA HIS A 292 5.21 -10.30 -11.58
C HIS A 292 4.62 -11.39 -12.51
N LEU A 293 4.88 -11.30 -13.82
CA LEU A 293 4.38 -12.27 -14.79
C LEU A 293 5.02 -13.66 -14.64
N ASP A 294 6.23 -13.70 -14.10
CA ASP A 294 6.92 -14.92 -13.64
C ASP A 294 6.12 -15.70 -12.59
N TRP A 295 5.36 -15.00 -11.73
CA TRP A 295 4.55 -15.61 -10.68
C TRP A 295 3.11 -15.92 -11.14
N HIS A 296 2.48 -15.00 -11.88
CA HIS A 296 1.08 -15.12 -12.32
C HIS A 296 0.92 -15.90 -13.63
N GLY A 297 1.99 -16.05 -14.41
CA GLY A 297 2.00 -16.69 -15.73
C GLY A 297 1.67 -15.72 -16.86
N ASP A 298 0.58 -14.95 -16.73
CA ASP A 298 0.17 -13.96 -17.72
C ASP A 298 -0.55 -12.75 -17.09
N MET A 299 -0.83 -11.74 -17.93
CA MET A 299 -1.51 -10.51 -17.53
C MET A 299 -2.96 -10.73 -17.07
N ASP A 300 -3.67 -11.71 -17.64
CA ASP A 300 -5.08 -11.93 -17.32
C ASP A 300 -5.23 -12.57 -15.93
N ALA A 301 -4.34 -13.50 -15.58
CA ALA A 301 -4.21 -14.05 -14.24
C ALA A 301 -3.84 -12.97 -13.21
N TYR A 302 -2.88 -12.09 -13.54
CA TYR A 302 -2.48 -10.96 -12.68
C TYR A 302 -3.63 -9.98 -12.42
N VAL A 303 -4.40 -9.65 -13.46
CA VAL A 303 -5.58 -8.78 -13.38
C VAL A 303 -6.69 -9.44 -12.57
N ALA A 304 -6.98 -10.71 -12.83
CA ALA A 304 -7.97 -11.48 -12.09
C ALA A 304 -7.61 -11.61 -10.60
N ALA A 305 -6.32 -11.74 -10.27
CA ALA A 305 -5.86 -11.71 -8.89
C ALA A 305 -6.22 -10.37 -8.22
N LYS A 306 -5.90 -9.23 -8.84
CA LYS A 306 -6.23 -7.90 -8.27
C LYS A 306 -7.73 -7.66 -8.16
N ALA A 307 -8.52 -8.07 -9.14
CA ALA A 307 -9.97 -7.84 -9.16
C ALA A 307 -10.71 -8.47 -7.95
N ARG A 308 -10.13 -9.51 -7.32
CA ARG A 308 -10.68 -10.13 -6.10
C ARG A 308 -10.78 -9.15 -4.92
N ILE A 309 -10.03 -8.05 -4.93
CA ILE A 309 -10.10 -7.02 -3.87
C ILE A 309 -11.50 -6.45 -3.67
N PHE A 310 -12.34 -6.46 -4.71
CA PHE A 310 -13.68 -5.88 -4.68
C PHE A 310 -14.75 -6.77 -4.03
N GLY A 311 -14.43 -8.02 -3.66
CA GLY A 311 -15.42 -8.92 -3.04
C GLY A 311 -16.78 -8.95 -3.77
N ARG A 312 -17.85 -9.17 -3.02
CA ARG A 312 -19.22 -9.31 -3.52
C ARG A 312 -20.10 -8.09 -3.26
N SER A 313 -19.79 -7.28 -2.24
CA SER A 313 -20.62 -6.11 -1.88
C SER A 313 -19.86 -4.80 -1.65
N THR A 314 -18.53 -4.83 -1.62
CA THR A 314 -17.66 -3.65 -1.53
C THR A 314 -18.03 -2.52 -2.49
N PHE A 315 -17.92 -1.27 -2.04
CA PHE A 315 -17.98 -0.09 -2.89
C PHE A 315 -16.73 0.00 -3.77
N MET A 316 -16.91 0.07 -5.10
CA MET A 316 -15.79 0.09 -6.03
C MET A 316 -15.36 1.53 -6.32
N LEU A 317 -14.08 1.85 -6.12
CA LEU A 317 -13.46 3.04 -6.69
C LEU A 317 -12.61 2.60 -7.90
N LEU A 318 -12.95 3.08 -9.10
CA LEU A 318 -12.34 2.63 -10.35
C LEU A 318 -11.54 3.74 -11.03
N ASN A 319 -10.37 3.41 -11.57
CA ASN A 319 -9.60 4.32 -12.41
C ASN A 319 -10.21 4.37 -13.82
N ARG A 320 -10.77 5.52 -14.22
CA ARG A 320 -11.38 5.71 -15.56
C ARG A 320 -10.36 5.66 -16.69
N ASP A 321 -9.10 5.96 -16.42
CA ASP A 321 -8.05 6.00 -17.43
C ASP A 321 -7.46 4.61 -17.73
N ASP A 322 -7.84 3.59 -16.96
CA ASP A 322 -7.36 2.23 -17.11
C ASP A 322 -8.51 1.31 -17.59
N PRO A 323 -8.53 0.90 -18.86
CA PRO A 323 -9.57 0.05 -19.41
C PRO A 323 -9.71 -1.29 -18.68
N ARG A 324 -8.60 -1.92 -18.26
CA ARG A 324 -8.64 -3.20 -17.54
C ARG A 324 -9.24 -3.04 -16.15
N VAL A 325 -9.06 -1.89 -15.50
CA VAL A 325 -9.75 -1.58 -14.24
C VAL A 325 -11.23 -1.34 -14.47
N MET A 326 -11.60 -0.58 -15.51
CA MET A 326 -13.01 -0.33 -15.82
C MET A 326 -13.78 -1.60 -16.19
N GLU A 327 -13.14 -2.57 -16.84
CA GLU A 327 -13.71 -3.89 -17.14
C GLU A 327 -14.02 -4.73 -15.88
N MET A 328 -13.45 -4.38 -14.72
CA MET A 328 -13.76 -5.07 -13.45
C MET A 328 -15.17 -4.75 -12.93
N LEU A 329 -15.81 -3.68 -13.41
CA LEU A 329 -17.17 -3.33 -13.04
C LEU A 329 -18.15 -4.40 -13.55
N PRO A 330 -18.90 -5.10 -12.69
CA PRO A 330 -19.84 -6.12 -13.14
C PRO A 330 -20.95 -5.53 -14.01
N THR A 331 -21.37 -6.28 -15.04
CA THR A 331 -22.50 -5.89 -15.88
C THR A 331 -23.77 -5.73 -15.04
N PRO A 332 -24.64 -4.73 -15.34
CA PRO A 332 -25.88 -4.52 -14.59
C PRO A 332 -26.79 -5.75 -14.54
N VAL A 333 -27.22 -6.14 -13.33
CA VAL A 333 -28.09 -7.30 -13.12
C VAL A 333 -29.53 -6.94 -13.46
N LYS A 334 -30.14 -7.68 -14.38
CA LYS A 334 -31.55 -7.49 -14.74
C LYS A 334 -32.45 -8.00 -13.62
N VAL A 335 -33.31 -7.12 -13.11
CA VAL A 335 -34.32 -7.47 -12.09
C VAL A 335 -35.72 -7.25 -12.68
N ARG A 336 -36.62 -8.22 -12.51
CA ARG A 336 -37.99 -8.16 -13.05
C ARG A 336 -38.72 -6.93 -12.50
N LEU A 337 -39.31 -6.12 -13.39
CA LEU A 337 -40.08 -4.91 -13.06
C LEU A 337 -39.28 -3.82 -12.31
N ARG A 338 -37.94 -3.86 -12.31
CA ARG A 338 -37.08 -2.82 -11.73
C ARG A 338 -35.99 -2.40 -12.73
N PRO A 339 -35.43 -1.19 -12.63
CA PRO A 339 -34.23 -0.84 -13.38
C PRO A 339 -33.10 -1.86 -13.11
N PRO A 340 -32.21 -2.12 -14.09
CA PRO A 340 -31.04 -2.96 -13.86
C PRO A 340 -30.25 -2.47 -12.64
N GLN A 341 -29.89 -3.39 -11.75
CA GLN A 341 -29.10 -3.08 -10.58
C GLN A 341 -27.63 -2.97 -10.98
N VAL A 342 -27.05 -1.79 -10.76
CA VAL A 342 -25.63 -1.51 -11.02
C VAL A 342 -24.89 -1.60 -9.68
N ARG A 343 -23.71 -2.23 -9.68
CA ARG A 343 -22.83 -2.26 -8.51
C ARG A 343 -22.50 -0.82 -8.08
N PRO A 344 -22.66 -0.42 -6.80
CA PRO A 344 -22.27 0.91 -6.34
C PRO A 344 -20.79 1.19 -6.59
N HIS A 345 -20.49 2.30 -7.23
CA HIS A 345 -19.13 2.71 -7.54
C HIS A 345 -19.03 4.21 -7.82
N SER A 346 -17.83 4.73 -7.59
CA SER A 346 -17.34 6.01 -8.10
C SER A 346 -16.09 5.76 -8.93
N THR A 347 -15.68 6.77 -9.68
CA THR A 347 -14.46 6.70 -10.47
C THR A 347 -13.55 7.90 -10.25
N PHE A 348 -12.27 7.74 -10.53
CA PHE A 348 -11.27 8.81 -10.55
C PHE A 348 -10.48 8.74 -11.85
N GLY A 349 -9.84 9.83 -12.24
CA GLY A 349 -9.03 9.86 -13.45
C GLY A 349 -8.37 11.22 -13.66
N ALA A 350 -7.53 11.29 -14.68
CA ALA A 350 -6.73 12.46 -15.03
C ALA A 350 -7.48 13.44 -15.95
N GLY A 351 -8.67 13.06 -16.42
CA GLY A 351 -9.65 13.95 -17.06
C GLY A 351 -10.81 14.33 -16.14
N GLU A 352 -11.75 15.10 -16.66
CA GLU A 352 -12.91 15.57 -15.91
C GLU A 352 -13.82 14.40 -15.43
N PRO A 353 -14.47 14.54 -14.26
CA PRO A 353 -15.43 13.57 -13.77
C PRO A 353 -16.69 13.50 -14.65
N GLN A 354 -17.24 12.31 -14.84
CA GLN A 354 -18.34 12.08 -15.79
C GLN A 354 -19.70 11.87 -15.11
N ARG A 355 -19.72 11.61 -13.80
CA ARG A 355 -20.93 11.33 -13.01
C ARG A 355 -20.86 11.93 -11.61
N PRO A 356 -22.00 12.15 -10.95
CA PRO A 356 -22.00 12.51 -9.54
C PRO A 356 -21.24 11.47 -8.70
N GLY A 357 -20.39 11.97 -7.80
CA GLY A 357 -19.51 11.17 -6.97
C GLY A 357 -18.16 10.82 -7.61
N ASP A 358 -17.95 11.14 -8.89
CA ASP A 358 -16.66 10.95 -9.55
C ASP A 358 -15.67 12.06 -9.21
N TYR A 359 -14.39 11.72 -9.28
CA TYR A 359 -13.25 12.60 -9.07
C TYR A 359 -12.48 12.79 -10.37
N GLY A 360 -11.86 13.94 -10.58
CA GLY A 360 -11.11 14.20 -11.80
C GLY A 360 -10.19 15.40 -11.70
N ILE A 361 -9.66 15.80 -12.85
CA ILE A 361 -8.86 17.02 -13.01
C ILE A 361 -9.56 17.92 -14.02
N GLU A 362 -9.83 19.16 -13.61
CA GLU A 362 -10.36 20.23 -14.48
C GLU A 362 -9.24 21.28 -14.68
N THR A 363 -9.09 21.80 -15.90
CA THR A 363 -8.17 22.93 -16.16
C THR A 363 -8.96 24.19 -16.45
N VAL A 364 -8.81 25.20 -15.60
CA VAL A 364 -9.51 26.49 -15.70
C VAL A 364 -8.48 27.60 -15.76
N ASN A 365 -8.52 28.41 -16.82
CA ASN A 365 -7.59 29.53 -17.04
C ASN A 365 -6.10 29.12 -16.90
N GLY A 366 -5.75 27.92 -17.38
CA GLY A 366 -4.38 27.38 -17.33
C GLY A 366 -3.99 26.75 -15.99
N MET A 367 -4.84 26.81 -14.96
CA MET A 367 -4.60 26.17 -13.67
C MET A 367 -5.36 24.84 -13.58
N ALA A 368 -4.65 23.76 -13.26
CA ALA A 368 -5.26 22.44 -13.06
C ALA A 368 -5.75 22.27 -11.62
N TRP A 369 -6.93 21.70 -11.45
CA TRP A 369 -7.60 21.50 -10.16
C TRP A 369 -7.99 20.05 -9.95
N LEU A 370 -7.80 19.54 -8.74
CA LEU A 370 -8.51 18.36 -8.25
C LEU A 370 -9.98 18.73 -8.07
N VAL A 371 -10.88 17.97 -8.67
CA VAL A 371 -12.32 18.24 -8.63
C VAL A 371 -13.14 17.00 -8.28
N ARG A 372 -14.34 17.23 -7.76
CA ARG A 372 -15.39 16.21 -7.56
C ARG A 372 -16.67 16.69 -8.24
N ALA A 373 -17.35 15.79 -8.95
CA ALA A 373 -18.67 16.07 -9.50
C ALA A 373 -19.77 15.79 -8.45
N ALA A 374 -20.67 16.74 -8.26
CA ALA A 374 -21.93 16.58 -7.56
C ALA A 374 -23.10 16.70 -8.56
N GLN A 375 -24.28 16.23 -8.16
CA GLN A 375 -25.49 16.49 -8.92
C GLN A 375 -25.91 17.95 -8.70
N ALA A 376 -26.14 18.71 -9.77
CA ALA A 376 -26.45 20.14 -9.67
C ALA A 376 -27.80 20.43 -8.97
N ASP A 377 -28.81 19.59 -9.20
CA ASP A 377 -30.11 19.67 -8.51
C ASP A 377 -30.68 18.25 -8.27
N GLU A 378 -30.82 17.87 -7.00
CA GLU A 378 -31.39 16.58 -6.58
C GLU A 378 -32.93 16.57 -6.60
N THR A 379 -33.58 17.74 -6.68
CA THR A 379 -35.05 17.89 -6.57
C THR A 379 -35.80 17.61 -7.87
N ILE A 380 -35.12 17.66 -9.02
CA ILE A 380 -35.73 17.48 -10.32
C ILE A 380 -35.95 15.98 -10.61
N LYS A 381 -37.22 15.54 -10.64
CA LYS A 381 -37.61 14.21 -11.17
C LYS A 381 -37.44 14.17 -12.69
N ARG A 382 -36.43 13.44 -13.15
CA ARG A 382 -35.95 13.41 -14.55
C ARG A 382 -36.70 12.41 -15.42
N ARG A 383 -36.77 12.68 -16.74
CA ARG A 383 -37.22 11.67 -17.72
C ARG A 383 -36.10 10.69 -18.05
N LYS A 384 -36.48 9.48 -18.46
CA LYS A 384 -35.53 8.43 -18.87
C LYS A 384 -34.71 8.91 -20.08
N GLY A 385 -33.42 9.16 -19.89
CA GLY A 385 -32.47 9.54 -20.95
C GLY A 385 -31.94 10.98 -20.89
N GLU A 386 -32.37 11.82 -19.94
CA GLU A 386 -31.80 13.18 -19.78
C GLU A 386 -30.40 13.11 -19.12
N GLU A 387 -29.42 13.86 -19.66
CA GLU A 387 -28.03 13.92 -19.17
C GLU A 387 -27.91 14.67 -17.85
N VAL A 388 -27.28 14.08 -16.82
CA VAL A 388 -27.17 14.70 -15.50
C VAL A 388 -26.31 15.97 -15.61
N GLU A 389 -26.87 17.12 -15.27
CA GLU A 389 -26.09 18.34 -15.12
C GLU A 389 -25.19 18.20 -13.89
N LEU A 390 -23.88 18.30 -14.12
CA LEU A 390 -22.86 18.14 -13.09
C LEU A 390 -22.49 19.50 -12.53
N HIS A 391 -22.53 19.61 -11.21
CA HIS A 391 -21.86 20.69 -10.51
C HIS A 391 -20.44 20.25 -10.17
N ILE A 392 -19.44 20.94 -10.71
CA ILE A 392 -18.03 20.63 -10.48
C ILE A 392 -17.53 21.41 -9.26
N GLN A 393 -17.31 20.70 -8.15
CA GLN A 393 -16.71 21.24 -6.95
C GLN A 393 -15.19 21.21 -7.09
N ARG A 394 -14.54 22.38 -7.08
CA ARG A 394 -13.08 22.51 -7.06
C ARG A 394 -12.57 22.31 -5.64
N LEU A 395 -11.65 21.37 -5.47
CA LEU A 395 -11.15 20.97 -4.16
C LEU A 395 -9.80 21.62 -3.85
N MET A 396 -8.84 21.49 -4.76
CA MET A 396 -7.47 21.98 -4.55
C MET A 396 -6.75 22.16 -5.89
N PRO A 397 -5.94 23.22 -6.09
CA PRO A 397 -5.05 23.32 -7.23
C PRO A 397 -3.99 22.21 -7.20
N LEU A 398 -3.63 21.65 -8.36
CA LEU A 398 -2.57 20.63 -8.44
C LEU A 398 -1.24 21.14 -7.88
N ASP A 399 -0.92 22.42 -8.07
CA ASP A 399 0.34 23.02 -7.61
C ASP A 399 0.45 23.09 -6.08
N ALA A 400 -0.67 22.99 -5.37
CA ALA A 400 -0.69 22.90 -3.91
C ALA A 400 -0.27 21.52 -3.39
N LEU A 401 -0.27 20.48 -4.23
CA LEU A 401 0.28 19.17 -3.88
C LEU A 401 1.80 19.25 -3.80
N ARG A 402 2.37 18.75 -2.69
CA ARG A 402 3.83 18.57 -2.57
C ARG A 402 4.32 17.39 -3.42
N ILE A 403 3.52 16.32 -3.53
CA ILE A 403 3.79 15.20 -4.44
C ILE A 403 3.53 15.63 -5.90
N ARG A 404 4.58 15.75 -6.70
CA ARG A 404 4.51 16.28 -8.08
C ARG A 404 4.06 15.23 -9.09
N GLY A 405 3.54 15.70 -10.22
CA GLY A 405 3.22 14.87 -11.38
C GLY A 405 1.77 14.37 -11.44
N ARG A 406 1.30 14.10 -12.66
CA ARG A 406 -0.11 13.77 -12.95
C ARG A 406 -0.55 12.45 -12.30
N HIS A 407 0.33 11.46 -12.20
CA HIS A 407 0.03 10.20 -11.52
C HIS A 407 -0.21 10.40 -10.01
N ASN A 408 0.49 11.35 -9.39
CA ASN A 408 0.29 11.69 -7.98
C ASN A 408 -1.01 12.48 -7.77
N ALA A 409 -1.41 13.32 -8.72
CA ALA A 409 -2.74 13.91 -8.72
C ALA A 409 -3.84 12.83 -8.78
N THR A 410 -3.70 11.81 -9.64
CA THR A 410 -4.68 10.69 -9.66
C THR A 410 -4.65 9.85 -8.38
N ASN A 411 -3.48 9.63 -7.78
CA ASN A 411 -3.36 8.96 -6.47
C ASN A 411 -4.07 9.76 -5.36
N ALA A 412 -3.95 11.09 -5.38
CA ALA A 412 -4.65 11.98 -4.45
C ALA A 412 -6.18 11.88 -4.60
N LEU A 413 -6.70 11.84 -5.84
CA LEU A 413 -8.13 11.63 -6.09
C LEU A 413 -8.61 10.28 -5.59
N ALA A 414 -7.83 9.22 -5.80
CA ALA A 414 -8.15 7.89 -5.27
C ALA A 414 -8.19 7.88 -3.73
N ALA A 415 -7.22 8.54 -3.08
CA ALA A 415 -7.16 8.64 -1.63
C ALA A 415 -8.37 9.41 -1.05
N LEU A 416 -8.73 10.53 -1.67
CA LEU A 416 -9.94 11.29 -1.30
C LEU A 416 -11.21 10.43 -1.45
N GLY A 417 -11.35 9.72 -2.57
CA GLY A 417 -12.52 8.86 -2.80
C GLY A 417 -12.66 7.74 -1.75
N LEU A 418 -11.56 7.11 -1.37
CA LEU A 418 -11.56 6.07 -0.32
C LEU A 418 -11.89 6.65 1.06
N ALA A 419 -11.29 7.79 1.43
CA ALA A 419 -11.53 8.40 2.72
C ALA A 419 -12.97 8.97 2.84
N VAL A 420 -13.53 9.51 1.76
CA VAL A 420 -14.97 9.85 1.70
C VAL A 420 -15.83 8.60 1.87
N ALA A 421 -15.46 7.46 1.25
CA ALA A 421 -16.17 6.20 1.45
C ALA A 421 -16.10 5.67 2.90
N ALA A 422 -15.11 6.11 3.69
CA ALA A 422 -15.05 5.89 5.13
C ALA A 422 -15.89 6.89 5.95
N GLY A 423 -16.60 7.81 5.31
CA GLY A 423 -17.39 8.86 5.96
C GLY A 423 -16.53 9.96 6.59
N CYS A 424 -15.40 10.30 5.98
CA CYS A 424 -14.57 11.47 6.35
C CYS A 424 -15.00 12.69 5.55
N SER A 425 -15.08 13.87 6.20
CA SER A 425 -15.45 15.14 5.55
C SER A 425 -14.28 15.74 4.78
N LEU A 426 -14.58 16.42 3.67
CA LEU A 426 -13.55 16.92 2.73
C LEU A 426 -12.63 17.98 3.36
N ALA A 427 -13.17 18.94 4.12
CA ALA A 427 -12.42 20.09 4.63
C ALA A 427 -11.11 19.71 5.38
N PRO A 428 -11.12 18.87 6.44
CA PRO A 428 -9.88 18.46 7.11
C PRO A 428 -8.94 17.64 6.21
N MET A 429 -9.50 16.87 5.27
CA MET A 429 -8.71 16.06 4.35
C MET A 429 -7.94 16.91 3.35
N LEU A 430 -8.47 18.05 2.88
CA LEU A 430 -7.74 18.93 1.97
C LEU A 430 -6.51 19.54 2.63
N HIS A 431 -6.57 19.89 3.92
CA HIS A 431 -5.37 20.29 4.66
C HIS A 431 -4.36 19.14 4.77
N GLY A 432 -4.83 17.95 5.14
CA GLY A 432 -3.98 16.75 5.19
C GLY A 432 -3.32 16.43 3.85
N LEU A 433 -4.05 16.56 2.74
CA LEU A 433 -3.56 16.28 1.40
C LEU A 433 -2.43 17.24 0.99
N ARG A 434 -2.57 18.54 1.29
CA ARG A 434 -1.56 19.57 1.00
C ARG A 434 -0.23 19.30 1.70
N GLU A 435 -0.25 18.70 2.89
CA GLU A 435 0.93 18.51 3.72
C GLU A 435 1.73 17.25 3.40
N TYR A 436 1.09 16.25 2.77
CA TYR A 436 1.70 14.96 2.45
C TYR A 436 2.89 15.11 1.50
N ARG A 437 4.07 14.63 1.91
CA ARG A 437 5.35 14.84 1.20
C ARG A 437 5.74 13.70 0.26
N GLY A 438 5.00 12.58 0.26
CA GLY A 438 5.38 11.37 -0.45
C GLY A 438 6.15 10.39 0.42
N GLU A 439 6.53 9.26 -0.18
CA GLU A 439 7.31 8.20 0.47
C GLU A 439 8.76 8.24 -0.04
N PRO A 440 9.77 7.84 0.77
CA PRO A 440 11.14 7.71 0.31
C PRO A 440 11.29 6.83 -0.93
N HIS A 441 12.35 7.07 -1.72
CA HIS A 441 12.72 6.29 -2.91
C HIS A 441 11.70 6.29 -4.07
N ARG A 442 10.78 7.27 -4.10
CA ARG A 442 9.77 7.46 -5.15
C ARG A 442 9.96 8.79 -5.87
N VAL A 443 11.00 8.87 -6.68
CA VAL A 443 11.43 10.11 -7.36
C VAL A 443 11.81 11.18 -6.32
N GLU A 444 12.66 10.78 -5.39
CA GLU A 444 13.19 11.62 -4.32
C GLU A 444 14.44 12.36 -4.83
N SER A 445 14.45 13.69 -4.71
CA SER A 445 15.67 14.47 -4.99
C SER A 445 16.66 14.27 -3.85
N ILE A 446 17.84 13.73 -4.16
CA ILE A 446 18.86 13.38 -3.16
C ILE A 446 20.06 14.33 -3.16
N ALA A 447 20.35 15.00 -4.28
CA ALA A 447 21.51 15.86 -4.43
C ALA A 447 21.41 16.74 -5.69
N VAL A 448 22.08 17.89 -5.66
CA VAL A 448 22.41 18.68 -6.86
C VAL A 448 23.92 18.79 -6.95
N VAL A 449 24.53 18.29 -8.02
CA VAL A 449 25.98 18.35 -8.25
C VAL A 449 26.22 19.02 -9.59
N ASN A 450 26.90 20.18 -9.58
CA ASN A 450 27.18 20.96 -10.79
C ASN A 450 25.93 21.26 -11.65
N ASP A 451 24.86 21.73 -11.01
CA ASP A 451 23.55 22.01 -11.61
C ASP A 451 22.86 20.81 -12.28
N VAL A 452 23.26 19.59 -11.92
CA VAL A 452 22.56 18.35 -12.28
C VAL A 452 21.90 17.79 -11.03
N GLU A 453 20.58 17.60 -11.08
CA GLU A 453 19.82 17.05 -9.95
C GLU A 453 19.73 15.53 -10.04
N TYR A 454 19.98 14.85 -8.92
CA TYR A 454 19.97 13.39 -8.83
C TYR A 454 18.71 12.93 -8.12
N PHE A 455 17.99 12.01 -8.75
CA PHE A 455 16.75 11.43 -8.24
C PHE A 455 16.89 9.94 -7.97
N ASP A 456 16.53 9.55 -6.74
CA ASP A 456 16.30 8.16 -6.38
C ASP A 456 14.84 7.77 -6.62
N ASP A 457 14.65 6.87 -7.59
CA ASP A 457 13.40 6.16 -7.84
C ASP A 457 13.65 4.65 -7.81
N SER A 458 14.42 4.18 -6.83
CA SER A 458 14.71 2.76 -6.64
C SER A 458 13.43 1.91 -6.46
N LYS A 459 12.27 2.48 -6.11
CA LYS A 459 10.99 1.76 -6.13
C LYS A 459 10.33 1.63 -7.50
N GLY A 460 10.85 2.32 -8.53
CA GLY A 460 10.48 2.18 -9.94
C GLY A 460 10.86 0.82 -10.54
N THR A 461 10.38 -0.27 -9.94
CA THR A 461 10.81 -1.65 -10.23
C THR A 461 10.03 -2.34 -11.36
N ASN A 462 9.19 -1.58 -12.07
CA ASN A 462 8.47 -2.02 -13.26
C ASN A 462 8.46 -0.95 -14.35
N VAL A 463 8.26 -1.38 -15.59
CA VAL A 463 8.24 -0.55 -16.80
C VAL A 463 7.25 0.62 -16.69
N GLY A 464 6.06 0.36 -16.15
CA GLY A 464 5.03 1.40 -16.02
C GLY A 464 5.42 2.51 -15.05
N ALA A 465 6.09 2.19 -13.95
CA ALA A 465 6.58 3.17 -12.98
C ALA A 465 7.68 4.04 -13.59
N THR A 466 8.67 3.41 -14.23
CA THR A 466 9.77 4.13 -14.88
C THR A 466 9.29 5.01 -16.03
N ALA A 467 8.36 4.53 -16.86
CA ALA A 467 7.75 5.36 -17.91
C ALA A 467 7.05 6.61 -17.33
N ALA A 468 6.34 6.46 -16.22
CA ALA A 468 5.68 7.58 -15.53
C ALA A 468 6.70 8.57 -14.92
N ALA A 469 7.81 8.07 -14.35
CA ALA A 469 8.89 8.91 -13.82
C ALA A 469 9.58 9.71 -14.94
N LEU A 470 9.86 9.07 -16.08
CA LEU A 470 10.44 9.72 -17.26
C LEU A 470 9.54 10.83 -17.81
N ALA A 471 8.25 10.54 -18.01
CA ALA A 471 7.30 11.54 -18.51
C ALA A 471 7.08 12.69 -17.51
N GLY A 472 7.11 12.39 -16.21
CA GLY A 472 6.95 13.39 -15.14
C GLY A 472 8.13 14.36 -15.05
N LEU A 473 9.34 13.83 -14.82
CA LEU A 473 10.55 14.66 -14.68
C LEU A 473 11.04 15.24 -16.00
N GLY A 474 10.83 14.52 -17.10
CA GLY A 474 11.34 14.88 -18.42
C GLY A 474 10.53 15.94 -19.15
N ALA A 475 9.42 16.40 -18.57
CA ALA A 475 8.57 17.44 -19.17
C ALA A 475 9.29 18.79 -19.28
N GLU A 476 10.23 19.08 -18.37
CA GLU A 476 10.88 20.39 -18.24
C GLU A 476 12.38 20.36 -18.54
N ARG A 477 13.00 19.17 -18.60
CA ARG A 477 14.45 18.97 -18.77
C ARG A 477 14.78 17.61 -19.36
N LYS A 478 16.04 17.40 -19.76
CA LYS A 478 16.54 16.09 -20.19
C LYS A 478 17.02 15.25 -19.00
N LEU A 479 16.92 13.94 -19.16
CA LEU A 479 17.26 12.97 -18.12
C LEU A 479 18.41 12.06 -18.56
N VAL A 480 19.37 11.77 -17.69
CA VAL A 480 20.24 10.61 -17.84
C VAL A 480 19.71 9.52 -16.92
N VAL A 481 19.33 8.38 -17.48
CA VAL A 481 18.51 7.40 -16.77
C VAL A 481 19.31 6.13 -16.52
N ILE A 482 19.34 5.66 -15.28
CA ILE A 482 19.94 4.38 -14.93
C ILE A 482 18.82 3.32 -14.88
N LEU A 483 18.92 2.30 -15.75
CA LEU A 483 17.95 1.21 -15.88
C LEU A 483 18.61 -0.15 -15.64
N GLY A 484 17.82 -1.11 -15.19
CA GLY A 484 18.19 -2.52 -15.16
C GLY A 484 18.12 -3.19 -13.79
N GLY A 485 18.55 -4.45 -13.77
CA GLY A 485 18.26 -5.42 -12.71
C GLY A 485 17.59 -6.69 -13.27
N GLU A 486 16.72 -7.32 -12.48
CA GLU A 486 15.89 -8.45 -12.92
C GLU A 486 14.47 -8.03 -13.36
N GLY A 487 14.14 -8.28 -14.61
CA GLY A 487 12.93 -7.81 -15.29
C GLY A 487 11.65 -8.57 -15.00
N LYS A 488 11.70 -9.75 -14.35
CA LYS A 488 10.51 -10.58 -14.01
C LYS A 488 9.57 -10.88 -15.20
N GLY A 489 10.15 -11.06 -16.39
CA GLY A 489 9.39 -11.37 -17.60
C GLY A 489 8.62 -10.20 -18.22
N GLN A 490 8.92 -8.96 -17.83
CA GLN A 490 8.32 -7.76 -18.43
C GLN A 490 8.78 -7.53 -19.87
N ASP A 491 7.91 -6.95 -20.69
CA ASP A 491 8.28 -6.33 -21.97
C ASP A 491 8.75 -4.88 -21.76
N PHE A 492 9.99 -4.59 -22.14
CA PHE A 492 10.62 -3.28 -22.04
C PHE A 492 10.32 -2.34 -23.21
N SER A 493 9.69 -2.81 -24.29
CA SER A 493 9.36 -1.99 -25.46
C SER A 493 8.61 -0.69 -25.14
N PRO A 494 7.70 -0.62 -24.13
CA PRO A 494 7.01 0.62 -23.78
C PRO A 494 7.92 1.73 -23.22
N LEU A 495 9.17 1.42 -22.85
CA LEU A 495 10.14 2.46 -22.42
C LEU A 495 10.71 3.25 -23.61
N ALA A 496 10.65 2.71 -24.84
CA ALA A 496 11.33 3.30 -25.99
C ALA A 496 10.87 4.74 -26.30
N GLU A 497 9.57 5.00 -26.25
CA GLU A 497 9.00 6.33 -26.53
C GLU A 497 9.35 7.35 -25.41
N PRO A 498 9.07 7.09 -24.11
CA PRO A 498 9.50 8.00 -23.04
C PRO A 498 11.01 8.27 -23.03
N VAL A 499 11.84 7.24 -23.28
CA VAL A 499 13.29 7.38 -23.38
C VAL A 499 13.65 8.29 -24.56
N SER A 500 13.08 8.08 -25.75
CA SER A 500 13.36 8.92 -26.92
C SER A 500 13.00 10.39 -26.69
N HIS A 501 11.86 10.67 -26.05
CA HIS A 501 11.41 12.03 -25.76
C HIS A 501 12.24 12.72 -24.67
N HIS A 502 12.55 12.02 -23.58
CA HIS A 502 13.02 12.66 -22.36
C HIS A 502 14.48 12.37 -22.01
N ALA A 503 15.03 11.23 -22.44
CA ALA A 503 16.40 10.88 -22.08
C ALA A 503 17.44 11.58 -22.97
N ARG A 504 18.56 11.96 -22.36
CA ARG A 504 19.83 12.33 -23.01
C ARG A 504 20.69 11.10 -23.25
N ALA A 505 20.77 10.24 -22.25
CA ALA A 505 21.47 8.97 -22.29
C ALA A 505 20.80 7.98 -21.33
N VAL A 506 21.03 6.69 -21.56
CA VAL A 506 20.63 5.61 -20.70
C VAL A 506 21.87 4.83 -20.29
N VAL A 507 22.00 4.55 -19.00
CA VAL A 507 23.05 3.71 -18.43
C VAL A 507 22.39 2.41 -17.94
N LEU A 508 22.88 1.27 -18.43
CA LEU A 508 22.29 -0.04 -18.20
C LEU A 508 23.14 -0.84 -17.21
N ILE A 509 22.50 -1.42 -16.20
CA ILE A 509 23.12 -2.27 -15.18
C ILE A 509 22.36 -3.58 -14.98
N GLY A 510 23.04 -4.60 -14.47
CA GLY A 510 22.40 -5.84 -14.02
C GLY A 510 22.05 -6.85 -15.11
N LYS A 511 21.39 -7.92 -14.69
CA LYS A 511 21.16 -9.16 -15.44
C LYS A 511 20.42 -8.95 -16.76
N ASP A 512 19.33 -8.18 -16.75
CA ASP A 512 18.48 -7.99 -17.92
C ASP A 512 18.79 -6.70 -18.71
N ALA A 513 19.89 -6.02 -18.42
CA ALA A 513 20.41 -4.91 -19.22
C ALA A 513 20.45 -5.19 -20.74
N PRO A 514 20.87 -6.39 -21.22
CA PRO A 514 20.85 -6.69 -22.66
C PRO A 514 19.44 -6.71 -23.29
N LEU A 515 18.42 -7.09 -22.52
CA LEU A 515 17.03 -7.08 -22.98
C LEU A 515 16.50 -5.65 -23.11
N ILE A 516 16.79 -4.81 -22.11
CA ILE A 516 16.46 -3.38 -22.13
C ILE A 516 17.16 -2.69 -23.30
N ARG A 517 18.47 -2.94 -23.49
CA ARG A 517 19.23 -2.42 -24.63
C ARG A 517 18.54 -2.73 -25.95
N SER A 518 18.12 -3.97 -26.13
CA SER A 518 17.45 -4.43 -27.36
C SER A 518 16.12 -3.69 -27.57
N ALA A 519 15.32 -3.52 -26.52
CA ALA A 519 14.05 -2.79 -26.59
C ALA A 519 14.24 -1.29 -26.89
N LEU A 520 15.34 -0.69 -26.44
CA LEU A 520 15.61 0.74 -26.59
C LEU A 520 16.41 1.11 -27.85
N GLN A 521 16.80 0.16 -28.70
CA GLN A 521 17.59 0.44 -29.91
C GLN A 521 16.95 1.49 -30.83
N ALA A 522 15.61 1.50 -30.91
CA ALA A 522 14.88 2.45 -31.75
C ALA A 522 14.80 3.87 -31.18
N SER A 523 15.15 4.08 -29.91
CA SER A 523 15.03 5.39 -29.24
C SER A 523 16.03 6.44 -29.75
N GLN A 524 17.12 6.01 -30.41
CA GLN A 524 18.25 6.83 -30.86
C GLN A 524 19.04 7.54 -29.74
N VAL A 525 18.78 7.20 -28.49
CA VAL A 525 19.49 7.72 -27.31
C VAL A 525 20.78 6.91 -27.09
N ALA A 526 21.82 7.54 -26.55
CA ALA A 526 23.05 6.84 -26.19
C ALA A 526 22.79 5.78 -25.11
N LEU A 527 23.18 4.52 -25.37
CA LEU A 527 22.99 3.39 -24.46
C LEU A 527 24.35 2.89 -23.97
N LEU A 528 24.67 3.16 -22.70
CA LEU A 528 25.93 2.80 -22.05
C LEU A 528 25.71 1.59 -21.12
N ASP A 529 26.73 0.75 -20.96
CA ASP A 529 26.72 -0.35 -19.99
C ASP A 529 27.61 0.02 -18.80
N ALA A 530 27.18 -0.33 -17.59
CA ALA A 530 27.97 -0.21 -16.37
C ALA A 530 27.94 -1.53 -15.59
N ALA A 531 29.07 -1.92 -15.00
CA ALA A 531 29.20 -3.14 -14.21
C ALA A 531 28.78 -2.93 -12.74
N SER A 532 28.71 -1.69 -12.27
CA SER A 532 28.30 -1.34 -10.90
C SER A 532 27.49 -0.05 -10.87
N MET A 533 26.84 0.20 -9.73
CA MET A 533 26.13 1.47 -9.50
C MET A 533 27.11 2.66 -9.50
N GLN A 534 28.32 2.49 -8.98
CA GLN A 534 29.35 3.54 -8.98
C GLN A 534 29.72 3.94 -10.40
N GLU A 535 30.02 2.94 -11.26
CA GLU A 535 30.30 3.19 -12.67
C GLU A 535 29.08 3.80 -13.38
N ALA A 536 27.86 3.36 -13.03
CA ALA A 536 26.65 3.91 -13.61
C ALA A 536 26.46 5.39 -13.28
N VAL A 537 26.72 5.80 -12.03
CA VAL A 537 26.70 7.20 -11.61
C VAL A 537 27.80 8.00 -12.29
N SER A 538 29.03 7.48 -12.40
CA SER A 538 30.11 8.15 -13.11
C SER A 538 29.80 8.37 -14.60
N LEU A 539 29.26 7.35 -15.28
CA LEU A 539 28.83 7.47 -16.68
C LEU A 539 27.64 8.43 -16.82
N ALA A 540 26.68 8.39 -15.89
CA ALA A 540 25.54 9.28 -15.91
C ALA A 540 25.96 10.74 -15.77
N ALA A 541 26.86 11.03 -14.82
CA ALA A 541 27.45 12.35 -14.62
C ALA A 541 28.22 12.83 -15.86
N ALA A 542 28.96 11.93 -16.53
CA ALA A 542 29.70 12.27 -17.75
C ALA A 542 28.79 12.56 -18.97
N GLN A 543 27.55 12.07 -18.98
CA GLN A 543 26.56 12.36 -20.02
C GLN A 543 25.65 13.53 -19.67
N ALA A 544 25.47 13.85 -18.40
CA ALA A 544 24.58 14.92 -17.95
C ALA A 544 25.16 16.30 -18.26
N HIS A 545 24.31 17.22 -18.68
CA HIS A 545 24.66 18.64 -18.86
C HIS A 545 24.01 19.49 -17.76
N THR A 546 24.54 20.69 -17.53
CA THR A 546 23.91 21.70 -16.66
C THR A 546 22.40 21.83 -16.94
N GLY A 547 21.58 21.71 -15.89
CA GLY A 547 20.12 21.77 -15.96
C GLY A 547 19.41 20.44 -16.26
N ASP A 548 20.16 19.38 -16.59
CA ASP A 548 19.61 18.03 -16.70
C ASP A 548 19.36 17.42 -15.30
N ALA A 549 18.79 16.22 -15.28
CA ALA A 549 18.73 15.39 -14.08
C ALA A 549 19.23 13.96 -14.34
N VAL A 550 19.79 13.32 -13.32
CA VAL A 550 20.09 11.89 -13.32
C VAL A 550 18.98 11.17 -12.57
N LEU A 551 18.37 10.16 -13.18
CA LEU A 551 17.27 9.40 -12.61
C LEU A 551 17.65 7.92 -12.46
N MET A 552 17.72 7.42 -11.23
CA MET A 552 17.80 6.00 -10.94
C MET A 552 16.39 5.40 -10.87
N SER A 553 15.87 4.89 -11.98
CA SER A 553 14.55 4.25 -12.06
C SER A 553 14.65 2.92 -12.81
N PRO A 554 14.89 1.79 -12.13
CA PRO A 554 15.45 0.58 -12.74
C PRO A 554 14.55 -0.14 -13.75
N ALA A 555 13.24 0.06 -13.72
CA ALA A 555 12.21 -0.76 -14.39
C ALA A 555 12.25 -2.26 -14.03
N CYS A 556 13.12 -2.64 -13.09
CA CYS A 556 13.46 -4.02 -12.71
C CYS A 556 13.61 -4.16 -11.19
N ALA A 557 13.51 -5.39 -10.69
CA ALA A 557 13.86 -5.70 -9.31
C ALA A 557 15.37 -5.71 -9.07
N SER A 558 15.76 -5.55 -7.80
CA SER A 558 17.16 -5.37 -7.37
C SER A 558 17.95 -6.66 -7.15
N PHE A 559 17.28 -7.82 -7.06
CA PHE A 559 17.83 -9.04 -6.44
C PHE A 559 19.00 -9.68 -7.17
N ASP A 560 19.35 -9.21 -8.36
CA ASP A 560 20.52 -9.66 -9.11
C ASP A 560 21.82 -8.99 -8.65
N MET A 561 21.75 -7.75 -8.15
CA MET A 561 22.90 -6.94 -7.73
C MET A 561 22.82 -6.48 -6.27
N PHE A 562 21.64 -6.45 -5.66
CA PHE A 562 21.40 -5.88 -4.33
C PHE A 562 20.42 -6.75 -3.52
N ASP A 563 20.47 -6.64 -2.19
CA ASP A 563 19.60 -7.43 -1.30
C ASP A 563 18.12 -7.05 -1.41
N ASN A 564 17.83 -5.77 -1.64
CA ASN A 564 16.49 -5.20 -1.79
C ASN A 564 16.58 -3.82 -2.47
N TYR A 565 15.46 -3.10 -2.60
CA TYR A 565 15.49 -1.78 -3.25
C TYR A 565 16.09 -0.71 -2.34
N GLU A 566 16.01 -0.85 -1.01
CA GLU A 566 16.64 0.06 -0.05
C GLU A 566 18.16 0.00 -0.15
N HIS A 567 18.74 -1.20 -0.25
CA HIS A 567 20.18 -1.38 -0.47
C HIS A 567 20.58 -0.77 -1.83
N ARG A 568 19.80 -0.95 -2.89
CA ARG A 568 20.08 -0.26 -4.18
C ARG A 568 20.07 1.27 -4.03
N ALA A 569 19.06 1.81 -3.33
CA ALA A 569 18.98 3.24 -3.07
C ALA A 569 20.18 3.74 -2.27
N GLN A 570 20.57 3.02 -1.21
CA GLN A 570 21.76 3.34 -0.41
C GLN A 570 23.02 3.39 -1.28
N VAL A 571 23.25 2.36 -2.11
CA VAL A 571 24.44 2.31 -2.99
C VAL A 571 24.42 3.43 -4.03
N PHE A 572 23.24 3.81 -4.54
CA PHE A 572 23.10 4.96 -5.43
C PHE A 572 23.43 6.28 -4.72
N CYS A 573 22.86 6.52 -3.53
CA CYS A 573 23.14 7.70 -2.71
C CYS A 573 24.63 7.80 -2.36
N ASP A 574 25.25 6.70 -1.94
CA ASP A 574 26.69 6.64 -1.62
C ASP A 574 27.54 6.98 -2.84
N ALA A 575 27.18 6.47 -4.02
CA ALA A 575 27.88 6.77 -5.27
C ALA A 575 27.75 8.24 -5.69
N VAL A 576 26.57 8.85 -5.49
CA VAL A 576 26.35 10.28 -5.74
C VAL A 576 27.11 11.15 -4.74
N GLN A 577 27.15 10.76 -3.47
CA GLN A 577 27.92 11.45 -2.45
C GLN A 577 29.43 11.39 -2.73
N ALA A 578 29.95 10.23 -3.16
CA ALA A 578 31.34 10.09 -3.57
C ALA A 578 31.67 10.99 -4.78
N LEU A 579 30.78 11.02 -5.79
CA LEU A 579 30.93 11.90 -6.94
C LEU A 579 30.96 13.39 -6.53
N ALA A 580 30.07 13.81 -5.63
CA ALA A 580 30.03 15.19 -5.13
C ALA A 580 31.35 15.57 -4.43
N GLN A 581 31.88 14.68 -3.60
CA GLN A 581 33.18 14.87 -2.93
C GLN A 581 34.34 14.99 -3.92
N GLU A 582 34.40 14.10 -4.93
CA GLU A 582 35.42 14.15 -5.98
C GLU A 582 35.37 15.45 -6.79
N GLN A 583 34.18 16.03 -6.96
CA GLN A 583 33.96 17.29 -7.68
C GLN A 583 34.00 18.53 -6.78
N GLY A 584 34.25 18.36 -5.47
CA GLY A 584 34.36 19.46 -4.51
C GLY A 584 33.03 20.14 -4.15
N VAL A 585 31.90 19.44 -4.30
CA VAL A 585 30.56 19.91 -3.93
C VAL A 585 30.21 19.39 -2.53
N VAL A 586 29.76 20.28 -1.65
CA VAL A 586 29.19 19.91 -0.33
C VAL A 586 27.68 19.75 -0.51
N LEU A 587 27.16 18.57 -0.16
CA LEU A 587 25.73 18.24 -0.24
C LEU A 587 24.97 18.68 1.02
#